data_AF-A0AAW0MW22-F1
#
_entry.id   AF-A0AAW0MW22-F1
#
_cell.length_a   1.000
_cell.length_b   1.000
_cell.length_c   1.000
_cell.angle_alpha   90.00
_cell.angle_beta   90.00
_cell.angle_gamma   90.00
#
_symmetry.space_group_name_H-M   'P 1'
#
loop_
_entity.id
_entity.type
_entity.pdbx_description
1 polymer ?
#
loop_
_entity_poly.entity_id
_entity_poly.type
_entity_poly.pdbx_seq_one_letter_code
_entity_poly.pdbx_strand_id
1 'polypeptide(L)'
;MLARLQLAALHYNENAIRAQAATASGELRWSIKYPKYKHGDYTVRALKTTPTSGYVDTLMGLLFEEVVGNPQQYQDFSEETPVPEHFCAQFVRPDKKEAVMRHRSRFFKST
;
A
#
# COMPACT_ATOMS: atom_id res chain seq x y z
N MET A 1 -9.07 -14.58 3.58
CA MET A 1 -8.76 -13.12 3.52
C MET A 1 -7.42 -12.82 4.20
N LEU A 2 -7.12 -13.43 5.35
CA LEU A 2 -5.87 -13.25 6.12
C LEU A 2 -4.57 -13.40 5.30
N ALA A 3 -4.39 -14.53 4.60
CA ALA A 3 -3.16 -14.78 3.82
C ALA A 3 -2.85 -13.66 2.80
N ARG A 4 -3.88 -13.10 2.15
CA ARG A 4 -3.70 -11.98 1.21
C ARG A 4 -3.26 -10.71 1.92
N LEU A 5 -3.74 -10.46 3.13
CA LEU A 5 -3.31 -9.31 3.96
C LEU A 5 -1.86 -9.49 4.41
N GLN A 6 -1.48 -10.68 4.84
CA GLN A 6 -0.10 -10.99 5.24
C GLN A 6 0.87 -10.84 4.07
N LEU A 7 0.52 -11.36 2.89
CA LEU A 7 1.32 -11.15 1.67
C LEU A 7 1.45 -9.68 1.29
N ALA A 8 0.36 -8.91 1.41
CA ALA A 8 0.40 -7.47 1.16
C ALA A 8 1.30 -6.73 2.16
N ALA A 9 1.28 -7.15 3.43
CA ALA A 9 2.16 -6.59 4.47
C ALA A 9 3.64 -6.93 4.21
N LEU A 10 3.96 -8.17 3.83
CA LEU A 10 5.32 -8.56 3.46
C LEU A 10 5.83 -7.77 2.25
N HIS A 11 5.01 -7.68 1.19
CA HIS A 11 5.36 -6.88 0.02
C HIS A 11 5.56 -5.40 0.37
N TYR A 12 4.71 -4.84 1.25
CA TYR A 12 4.89 -3.48 1.74
C TYR A 12 6.19 -3.31 2.53
N ASN A 13 6.47 -4.20 3.48
CA ASN A 13 7.66 -4.13 4.32
C ASN A 13 8.95 -4.17 3.48
N GLU A 14 9.01 -5.03 2.46
CA GLU A 14 10.14 -5.07 1.53
C GLU A 14 10.27 -3.77 0.72
N ASN A 15 9.16 -3.15 0.34
CA ASN A 15 9.13 -2.07 -0.66
C ASN A 15 8.87 -0.66 -0.11
N ALA A 16 8.63 -0.49 1.19
CA ALA A 16 8.26 0.79 1.80
C ALA A 16 9.39 1.81 1.72
N ILE A 17 10.61 1.36 2.03
CA ILE A 17 11.82 2.20 2.17
C ILE A 17 12.68 2.16 0.88
N ARG A 18 12.06 1.85 -0.27
CA ARG A 18 12.78 1.90 -1.56
C ARG A 18 13.42 3.26 -1.81
N ALA A 19 14.70 3.22 -2.15
CA ALA A 19 15.50 4.37 -2.52
C ALA A 19 14.99 5.03 -3.81
N GLN A 20 15.42 6.27 -4.04
CA GLN A 20 15.26 6.92 -5.33
C GLN A 20 16.17 6.24 -6.36
N ALA A 21 15.63 5.97 -7.54
CA ALA A 21 16.38 5.40 -8.64
C ALA A 21 17.40 6.41 -9.16
N ALA A 22 18.59 5.92 -9.51
CA ALA A 22 19.61 6.69 -10.19
C ALA A 22 19.76 6.20 -11.65
N THR A 23 20.30 7.05 -12.52
CA THR A 23 20.77 6.67 -13.85
C THR A 23 22.09 5.91 -13.76
N ALA A 24 22.59 5.37 -14.88
CA ALA A 24 23.90 4.73 -14.94
C ALA A 24 25.05 5.70 -14.57
N SER A 25 24.86 7.00 -14.74
CA SER A 25 25.81 8.05 -14.33
C SER A 25 25.68 8.46 -12.86
N GLY A 26 24.75 7.88 -12.10
CA GLY A 26 24.52 8.19 -10.69
C GLY A 26 23.56 9.36 -10.43
N GLU A 27 22.95 9.94 -11.46
CA GLU A 27 22.01 11.05 -11.31
C GLU A 27 20.63 10.56 -10.85
N LEU A 28 20.06 11.23 -9.84
CA LEU A 28 18.74 10.88 -9.30
C LEU A 28 17.63 11.08 -10.34
N ARG A 29 16.77 10.08 -10.49
CA ARG A 29 15.68 10.08 -11.46
C ARG A 29 14.42 10.72 -10.89
N TRP A 30 13.76 11.50 -11.73
CA TRP A 30 12.53 12.23 -11.41
C TRP A 30 11.44 11.95 -12.44
N SER A 31 10.18 12.09 -12.03
CA SER A 31 9.01 12.03 -12.89
C SER A 31 8.23 13.33 -12.78
N ILE A 32 7.94 13.95 -13.92
CA ILE A 32 7.11 15.15 -14.01
C ILE A 32 5.67 14.72 -14.30
N LYS A 33 4.72 15.23 -13.52
CA LYS A 33 3.28 15.04 -13.75
C LYS A 33 2.60 16.39 -13.96
N TYR A 34 1.51 16.37 -14.72
CA TYR A 34 0.70 17.55 -15.02
C TYR A 34 -0.74 17.33 -14.52
N PRO A 35 -1.02 17.55 -13.22
CA PRO A 35 -2.35 17.35 -12.68
C PRO A 35 -3.35 18.38 -13.23
N LYS A 36 -4.57 17.94 -13.56
CA LYS A 36 -5.61 18.81 -14.14
C LYS A 36 -5.92 20.06 -13.28
N TYR A 37 -5.94 19.91 -11.95
CA TYR A 37 -6.23 21.01 -11.02
C TYR A 37 -5.15 22.11 -10.99
N LYS A 38 -3.98 21.85 -11.58
CA LYS A 38 -2.88 22.81 -11.69
C LYS A 38 -2.94 23.67 -12.95
N HIS A 39 -3.94 23.48 -13.81
CA HIS A 39 -4.19 24.35 -14.98
C HIS A 39 -2.96 24.58 -15.87
N GLY A 40 -2.18 23.53 -16.13
CA GLY A 40 -0.98 23.60 -16.98
C GLY A 40 0.34 23.59 -16.19
N ASP A 41 0.30 23.82 -14.88
CA ASP A 41 1.46 23.67 -14.00
C ASP A 41 1.74 22.18 -13.66
N TYR A 42 2.96 21.89 -13.19
CA TYR A 42 3.48 20.54 -13.01
C TYR A 42 3.82 20.21 -11.55
N THR A 43 4.05 18.92 -11.29
CA THR A 43 4.65 18.42 -10.05
C THR A 43 5.79 17.49 -10.38
N VAL A 44 6.87 17.61 -9.62
CA VAL A 44 8.05 16.74 -9.72
C VAL A 44 7.99 15.72 -8.58
N ARG A 45 8.19 14.44 -8.89
CA ARG A 45 8.24 13.34 -7.92
C ARG A 45 9.50 12.51 -8.09
N ALA A 46 10.15 12.16 -6.99
CA ALA A 46 11.25 11.20 -6.98
C ALA A 46 10.79 9.85 -7.54
N LEU A 47 11.49 9.33 -8.55
CA LEU A 47 11.22 8.01 -9.08
C LEU A 47 11.92 6.97 -8.19
N LYS A 48 11.17 6.10 -7.51
CA LYS A 48 11.76 5.04 -6.69
C LYS A 48 12.31 3.90 -7.56
N THR A 49 13.25 3.13 -7.02
CA THR A 49 13.73 1.88 -7.62
C THR A 49 12.58 0.91 -7.90
N THR A 50 12.75 -0.04 -8.82
CA THR A 50 11.72 -1.06 -9.07
C THR A 50 11.41 -1.85 -7.81
N PRO A 51 10.13 -2.19 -7.55
CA PRO A 51 9.80 -3.04 -6.43
C PRO A 51 10.37 -4.44 -6.62
N THR A 52 10.67 -5.09 -5.50
CA THR A 52 11.17 -6.47 -5.45
C THR A 52 10.13 -7.37 -4.79
N SER A 53 10.27 -8.67 -5.02
CA SER A 53 9.40 -9.71 -4.47
C SER A 53 10.23 -10.83 -3.82
N GLY A 54 11.39 -10.49 -3.25
CA GLY A 54 12.31 -11.48 -2.66
C GLY A 54 11.67 -12.26 -1.51
N TYR A 55 10.72 -11.65 -0.79
CA TYR A 55 9.91 -12.36 0.20
C TYR A 55 9.19 -13.60 -0.36
N VAL A 56 8.86 -13.63 -1.65
CA VAL A 56 8.20 -14.78 -2.29
C VAL A 56 9.14 -15.97 -2.33
N ASP A 57 10.39 -15.77 -2.73
CA ASP A 57 11.37 -16.85 -2.81
C ASP A 57 11.62 -17.45 -1.43
N THR A 58 11.77 -16.61 -0.40
CA THR A 58 11.89 -17.06 0.99
C THR A 58 10.67 -17.84 1.46
N LEU A 59 9.46 -17.36 1.17
CA LEU A 59 8.22 -18.06 1.53
C LEU A 59 8.10 -19.41 0.82
N MET A 60 8.47 -19.48 -0.45
CA MET A 60 8.42 -20.72 -1.22
C MET A 60 9.43 -21.75 -0.68
N GLY A 61 10.64 -21.31 -0.30
CA GLY A 61 11.63 -22.16 0.36
C GLY A 61 11.08 -22.77 1.66
N LEU A 62 10.59 -21.93 2.58
CA LEU A 62 10.00 -22.36 3.85
C LEU A 62 8.81 -23.32 3.64
N LEU A 63 7.96 -23.04 2.65
CA LEU A 63 6.82 -23.90 2.32
C LEU A 63 7.30 -25.32 1.97
N PHE A 64 8.27 -25.44 1.07
CA PHE A 64 8.74 -26.76 0.62
C PHE A 64 9.58 -27.49 1.66
N GLU A 65 10.39 -26.76 2.44
CA GLU A 65 11.29 -27.35 3.44
C GLU A 65 10.54 -27.80 4.70
N GLU A 66 9.59 -27.00 5.18
CA GLU A 66 8.98 -27.21 6.50
C GLU A 66 7.52 -27.65 6.43
N VAL A 67 6.73 -27.07 5.52
CA VAL A 67 5.27 -27.22 5.54
C VAL A 67 4.82 -28.42 4.72
N VAL A 68 5.42 -28.67 3.55
CA VAL A 68 5.00 -29.77 2.66
C VAL A 68 5.17 -31.14 3.34
N GLY A 69 6.21 -31.30 4.16
CA GLY A 69 6.48 -32.55 4.88
C GLY A 69 5.50 -32.85 6.02
N ASN A 70 4.99 -31.81 6.70
CA ASN A 70 3.98 -31.96 7.76
C ASN A 70 3.03 -30.74 7.82
N PRO A 71 2.03 -30.67 6.93
CA PRO A 71 1.15 -29.50 6.84
C PRO A 71 0.27 -29.28 8.07
N GLN A 72 -0.04 -30.33 8.82
CA GLN A 72 -1.00 -30.28 9.94
C GLN A 72 -0.51 -29.37 11.07
N GLN A 73 0.79 -29.34 11.35
CA GLN A 73 1.39 -28.49 12.38
C GLN A 73 1.12 -26.99 12.16
N TYR A 74 0.83 -26.58 10.93
CA TYR A 74 0.67 -25.17 10.54
C TYR A 74 -0.79 -24.78 10.29
N GLN A 75 -1.74 -25.72 10.38
CA GLN A 75 -3.17 -25.44 10.17
C GLN A 75 -3.78 -24.71 11.38
N ASP A 76 -3.46 -25.13 12.60
CA ASP A 76 -4.05 -24.59 13.83
C ASP A 76 -3.81 -23.08 13.99
N PHE A 77 -2.59 -22.61 13.67
CA PHE A 77 -2.22 -21.19 13.71
C PHE A 77 -3.04 -20.31 12.75
N SER A 78 -3.50 -20.87 11.63
CA SER A 78 -4.31 -20.14 10.66
C SER A 78 -5.74 -19.92 11.14
N GLU A 79 -6.26 -20.79 12.00
CA GLU A 79 -7.64 -20.71 12.49
C GLU A 79 -7.78 -19.77 13.69
N GLU A 80 -6.73 -19.67 14.52
CA GLU A 80 -6.72 -18.79 15.70
C GLU A 80 -6.58 -17.30 15.38
N THR A 81 -6.05 -16.94 14.20
CA THR A 81 -5.76 -15.54 13.85
C THR A 81 -6.99 -14.85 13.26
N PRO A 82 -7.63 -13.89 13.97
CA PRO A 82 -8.80 -13.19 13.43
C PRO A 82 -8.40 -12.30 12.25
N VAL A 83 -9.25 -12.25 11.23
CA VAL A 83 -9.08 -11.30 10.12
C VAL A 83 -9.41 -9.89 10.64
N PRO A 84 -8.48 -8.92 10.54
CA PRO A 84 -8.77 -7.55 10.93
C PRO A 84 -9.96 -6.98 10.15
N GLU A 85 -10.81 -6.22 10.83
CA GLU A 85 -11.90 -5.49 10.17
C GLU A 85 -11.32 -4.47 9.17
N HIS A 86 -12.08 -4.17 8.12
CA HIS A 86 -11.71 -3.11 7.19
C HIS A 86 -11.50 -1.79 7.93
N PHE A 87 -10.36 -1.12 7.69
CA PHE A 87 -10.02 0.15 8.34
C PHE A 87 -11.14 1.18 8.27
N CYS A 88 -11.85 1.26 7.14
CA CYS A 88 -12.95 2.21 6.95
C CYS A 88 -14.20 1.93 7.81
N ALA A 89 -14.34 0.74 8.39
CA ALA A 89 -15.43 0.42 9.31
C ALA A 89 -15.22 1.03 10.71
N GLN A 90 -13.97 1.38 11.04
CA GLN A 90 -13.61 2.04 12.29
C GLN A 90 -14.02 3.52 12.35
N PHE A 91 -14.47 4.10 11.22
CA PHE A 91 -14.82 5.52 11.13
C PHE A 91 -16.33 5.71 10.98
N VAL A 92 -16.87 6.66 11.76
CA VAL A 92 -18.24 7.14 11.58
C VAL A 92 -18.35 7.89 10.26
N ARG A 93 -19.27 7.46 9.39
CA ARG A 93 -19.53 8.12 8.11
C ARG A 93 -20.64 9.16 8.29
N PRO A 94 -20.40 10.44 7.95
CA PRO A 94 -21.45 11.45 8.01
C PRO A 94 -22.55 11.13 6.99
N ASP A 95 -23.75 11.65 7.23
CA ASP A 95 -24.82 11.52 6.25
C ASP A 95 -24.56 12.37 4.99
N LYS A 96 -25.30 12.07 3.91
CA LYS A 96 -25.12 12.75 2.63
C LYS A 96 -25.34 14.26 2.72
N LYS A 97 -26.32 14.73 3.49
CA LYS A 97 -26.64 16.16 3.63
C LYS A 97 -25.51 16.88 4.36
N GLU A 98 -25.04 16.30 5.46
CA GLU A 98 -23.90 16.81 6.23
C GLU A 98 -22.62 16.87 5.39
N ALA A 99 -22.31 15.80 4.66
CA ALA A 99 -21.16 15.74 3.76
C ALA A 99 -21.22 16.84 2.67
N VAL A 100 -22.41 17.06 2.08
CA VAL A 100 -22.62 18.11 1.07
C VAL A 100 -22.49 19.50 1.67
N MET A 101 -23.05 19.76 2.86
CA MET A 101 -22.91 21.05 3.54
C MET A 101 -21.44 21.37 3.83
N ARG A 102 -20.67 20.42 4.39
CA ARG A 102 -19.24 20.58 4.66
C ARG A 102 -18.42 20.83 3.39
N HIS A 103 -18.78 20.17 2.29
CA HIS A 103 -18.12 20.40 1.00
C HIS A 103 -18.37 21.83 0.51
N ARG A 104 -19.62 22.30 0.55
CA ARG A 104 -19.98 23.65 0.07
C ARG A 104 -19.39 24.76 0.94
N SER A 105 -19.31 24.57 2.26
CA SER A 105 -18.72 25.58 3.17
C SER A 105 -17.21 25.71 3.00
N ARG A 106 -16.47 24.63 2.73
CA ARG A 106 -15.03 24.65 2.45
C ARG A 106 -14.63 25.52 1.25
N PHE A 107 -15.51 25.67 0.27
CA PHE A 107 -15.28 26.50 -0.93
C PHE A 107 -15.98 27.85 -0.89
N PHE A 108 -16.68 28.18 0.20
CA PHE A 108 -17.31 29.47 0.37
C PHE A 108 -16.24 30.51 0.71
N LYS A 109 -15.63 31.12 -0.32
CA LYS A 109 -14.89 32.36 -0.15
C LYS A 109 -15.91 33.45 0.21
N SER A 110 -15.72 34.08 1.37
CA SER A 110 -16.40 35.34 1.68
C SER A 110 -16.13 36.31 0.54
N THR A 111 -17.16 36.62 -0.24
CA THR A 111 -17.17 37.79 -1.13
C THR A 111 -17.13 39.06 -0.32
#